data_AF-A0A1I0CZU6-F1
#
_entry.id   AF-A0A1I0CZU6-F1
#
_cell.length_a   1.000
_cell.length_b   1.000
_cell.length_c   1.000
_cell.angle_alpha   90.00
_cell.angle_beta   90.00
_cell.angle_gamma   90.00
#
_symmetry.space_group_name_H-M   'P 1'
#
loop_
_entity.id
_entity.type
_entity.pdbx_description
1 polymer ?
#
loop_
_entity_poly.entity_id
_entity_poly.type
_entity_poly.pdbx_seq_one_letter_code
_entity_poly.pdbx_strand_id
1 'polypeptide(L)'
;MIMTAEQLVEKVKEIANSATIYKLGTFGNKTINGKRQWDCSGLLKGILWGYPENGKYASNGVLDQNADTIISNCLDISNDFSNIMPGEVVWIKGHMGIYIGDGKVVEATPNWDNGVQISTCANIVNGAKKRKWLKHGKSPYIEYLQENIVNNWIACLQLECNKQGFSNQKVDGIAGKVTLASCPQLSNKSKGKITALVQERLNNLGYNCGSIDGINGDNTQKAIKKFQQDNGLQVDGIVGKNTWKCLLMI
;
A
#
# COMPACT_ATOMS: atom_id res chain seq x y z
N MET A 1 7.64 3.64 -3.53
CA MET A 1 6.79 2.44 -3.71
C MET A 1 5.37 2.94 -3.95
N ILE A 2 4.66 2.46 -4.97
CA ILE A 2 3.21 2.75 -5.11
C ILE A 2 2.49 1.77 -4.18
N MET A 3 1.68 2.31 -3.27
CA MET A 3 0.96 1.56 -2.23
C MET A 3 -0.37 1.04 -2.79
N THR A 4 -0.77 -0.19 -2.47
CA THR A 4 -2.11 -0.68 -2.87
C THR A 4 -3.19 -0.12 -1.96
N ALA A 5 -4.43 -0.09 -2.44
CA ALA A 5 -5.58 0.34 -1.64
C ALA A 5 -5.74 -0.49 -0.34
N GLU A 6 -5.53 -1.80 -0.40
CA GLU A 6 -5.55 -2.68 0.78
C GLU A 6 -4.42 -2.37 1.77
N GLN A 7 -3.19 -2.20 1.27
CA GLN A 7 -2.05 -1.80 2.12
C GLN A 7 -2.30 -0.46 2.80
N LEU A 8 -2.94 0.49 2.10
CA LEU A 8 -3.37 1.76 2.69
C LEU A 8 -4.40 1.52 3.78
N VAL A 9 -5.45 0.73 3.51
CA VAL A 9 -6.54 0.41 4.44
C VAL A 9 -5.99 -0.21 5.74
N GLU A 10 -5.12 -1.21 5.63
CA GLU A 10 -4.53 -1.86 6.81
C GLU A 10 -3.66 -0.88 7.62
N LYS A 11 -2.87 -0.04 6.94
CA LYS A 11 -2.08 1.00 7.62
C LYS A 11 -2.94 2.04 8.33
N VAL A 12 -4.01 2.54 7.71
CA VAL A 12 -4.88 3.53 8.38
C VAL A 12 -5.64 2.92 9.56
N LYS A 13 -6.02 1.63 9.48
CA LYS A 13 -6.61 0.90 10.61
C LYS A 13 -5.62 0.73 11.76
N GLU A 14 -4.39 0.33 11.46
CA GLU A 14 -3.31 0.21 12.46
C GLU A 14 -3.05 1.55 13.17
N ILE A 15 -2.99 2.65 12.42
CA ILE A 15 -2.85 4.00 12.97
C ILE A 15 -4.03 4.35 13.88
N ALA A 16 -5.27 4.10 13.44
CA ALA A 16 -6.45 4.41 14.22
C ALA A 16 -6.53 3.61 15.54
N ASN A 17 -6.04 2.37 15.54
CA ASN A 17 -6.00 1.50 16.72
C ASN A 17 -4.80 1.76 17.65
N SER A 18 -3.73 2.40 17.16
CA SER A 18 -2.50 2.66 17.94
C SER A 18 -2.42 4.08 18.50
N ALA A 19 -3.41 4.93 18.20
CA ALA A 19 -3.45 6.34 18.56
C ALA A 19 -3.69 6.57 20.07
N THR A 20 -2.68 6.32 20.90
CA THR A 20 -2.68 6.62 22.35
C THR A 20 -1.50 7.52 22.75
N ILE A 21 -1.48 8.74 22.24
CA ILE A 21 -0.90 9.91 22.94
C ILE A 21 0.61 10.22 22.67
N TYR A 22 1.52 9.28 22.33
CA TYR A 22 2.95 9.64 22.17
C TYR A 22 3.81 8.91 21.10
N LYS A 23 3.26 8.04 20.24
CA LYS A 23 4.06 7.26 19.28
C LYS A 23 4.01 7.69 17.81
N LEU A 24 3.16 8.64 17.43
CA LEU A 24 3.12 9.19 16.07
C LEU A 24 3.92 10.50 15.97
N GLY A 25 5.19 10.44 16.41
CA GLY A 25 6.08 11.58 16.56
C GLY A 25 6.15 12.50 15.33
N THR A 26 5.89 13.79 15.52
CA THR A 26 6.28 14.88 14.61
C THR A 26 5.77 14.87 13.15
N PHE A 27 4.53 14.47 12.90
CA PHE A 27 3.88 14.60 11.59
C PHE A 27 2.82 15.69 11.59
N GLY A 28 3.22 16.90 11.20
CA GLY A 28 2.35 18.06 11.24
C GLY A 28 3.04 19.34 10.84
N ASN A 29 2.38 20.16 10.02
CA ASN A 29 2.85 21.52 9.69
C ASN A 29 2.50 22.53 10.79
N LYS A 30 1.68 22.15 11.77
CA LYS A 30 1.22 23.01 12.86
C LYS A 30 1.74 22.51 14.21
N THR A 31 2.32 23.42 14.99
CA THR A 31 2.76 23.17 16.37
C THR A 31 1.78 23.84 17.33
N ILE A 32 1.22 23.10 18.28
CA ILE A 32 0.43 23.65 19.40
C ILE A 32 1.09 23.17 20.69
N ASN A 33 1.45 24.10 21.59
CA ASN A 33 2.13 23.82 22.86
C ASN A 33 3.40 22.95 22.70
N GLY A 34 4.19 23.20 21.64
CA GLY A 34 5.42 22.44 21.36
C GLY A 34 5.21 21.06 20.71
N LYS A 35 3.96 20.65 20.45
CA LYS A 35 3.62 19.36 19.82
C LYS A 35 3.16 19.56 18.37
N ARG A 36 3.76 18.85 17.41
CA ARG A 36 3.33 18.80 16.00
C ARG A 36 2.01 18.03 15.86
N GLN A 37 1.11 18.54 15.03
CA GLN A 37 -0.28 18.08 14.94
C GLN A 37 -0.60 17.47 13.56
N TRP A 38 -1.33 16.34 13.54
CA TRP A 38 -1.80 15.71 12.30
C TRP A 38 -3.04 16.40 11.73
N ASP A 39 -3.03 16.74 10.45
CA ASP A 39 -4.21 17.14 9.70
C ASP A 39 -4.72 15.99 8.82
N CYS A 40 -5.92 16.16 8.25
CA CYS A 40 -6.59 15.12 7.46
C CYS A 40 -5.78 14.69 6.23
N SER A 41 -5.14 15.63 5.55
CA SER A 41 -4.25 15.35 4.42
C SER A 41 -2.93 14.71 4.87
N GLY A 42 -2.42 15.11 6.05
CA GLY A 42 -1.24 14.52 6.70
C GLY A 42 -1.36 13.02 6.93
N LEU A 43 -2.57 12.50 7.18
CA LEU A 43 -2.82 11.06 7.29
C LEU A 43 -2.37 10.30 6.04
N LEU A 44 -2.89 10.69 4.86
CA LEU A 44 -2.55 10.04 3.60
C LEU A 44 -1.10 10.29 3.21
N LYS A 45 -0.64 11.54 3.31
CA LYS A 45 0.72 11.94 2.91
C LYS A 45 1.78 11.23 3.74
N GLY A 46 1.62 11.17 5.07
CA GLY A 46 2.57 10.51 5.97
C GLY A 46 2.74 9.03 5.66
N ILE A 47 1.64 8.35 5.32
CA ILE A 47 1.66 6.95 4.90
C ILE A 47 2.40 6.78 3.55
N LEU A 48 2.09 7.62 2.57
CA LEU A 48 2.64 7.55 1.21
C LEU A 48 4.13 7.93 1.12
N TRP A 49 4.58 8.88 1.94
CA TRP A 49 5.98 9.27 2.02
C TRP A 49 6.85 8.23 2.75
N GLY A 50 6.25 7.20 3.33
CA GLY A 50 6.93 6.31 4.27
C GLY A 50 7.22 7.04 5.58
N TYR A 51 6.97 6.37 6.70
CA TYR A 51 7.32 6.89 8.02
C TYR A 51 8.81 7.26 8.03
N PRO A 52 9.18 8.53 8.18
CA PRO A 52 10.57 8.87 8.28
C PRO A 52 11.03 8.50 9.69
N GLU A 53 11.97 7.57 9.78
CA GLU A 53 12.66 7.24 11.04
C GLU A 53 13.27 8.50 11.69
N ASN A 54 13.51 9.56 10.90
CA ASN A 54 14.18 10.79 11.32
C ASN A 54 13.44 12.09 10.95
N GLY A 55 12.12 12.07 10.76
CA GLY A 55 11.32 13.28 10.49
C GLY A 55 11.57 13.97 9.13
N LYS A 56 12.27 13.31 8.19
CA LYS A 56 12.48 13.75 6.79
C LYS A 56 11.72 12.84 5.81
N TYR A 57 10.70 13.37 5.16
CA TYR A 57 9.88 12.65 4.18
C TYR A 57 10.72 12.02 3.06
N ALA A 58 10.42 10.78 2.67
CA ALA A 58 10.96 10.26 1.42
C ALA A 58 10.21 10.93 0.25
N SER A 59 10.93 11.60 -0.64
CA SER A 59 10.35 12.24 -1.83
C SER A 59 9.95 11.17 -2.86
N ASN A 60 8.87 10.44 -2.60
CA ASN A 60 8.31 9.45 -3.52
C ASN A 60 7.41 10.09 -4.61
N GLY A 61 7.57 11.39 -4.90
CA GLY A 61 6.78 12.11 -5.91
C GLY A 61 5.38 12.56 -5.47
N VAL A 62 5.00 12.30 -4.22
CA VAL A 62 3.71 12.72 -3.62
C VAL A 62 3.84 14.17 -3.16
N LEU A 63 2.98 15.06 -3.67
CA LEU A 63 3.04 16.50 -3.40
C LEU A 63 2.48 16.86 -2.02
N ASP A 64 3.06 17.88 -1.37
CA ASP A 64 2.50 18.44 -0.12
C ASP A 64 1.27 19.28 -0.44
N GLN A 65 0.10 18.68 -0.25
CA GLN A 65 -1.19 19.24 -0.66
C GLN A 65 -2.20 19.20 0.50
N ASN A 66 -3.15 20.13 0.46
CA ASN A 66 -4.28 20.14 1.38
C ASN A 66 -5.40 19.20 0.88
N ALA A 67 -6.44 18.99 1.70
CA ALA A 67 -7.55 18.10 1.37
C ALA A 67 -8.24 18.45 0.04
N ASP A 68 -8.46 19.74 -0.24
CA ASP A 68 -9.16 20.23 -1.43
C ASP A 68 -8.33 19.98 -2.71
N THR A 69 -7.02 20.17 -2.63
CA THR A 69 -6.11 19.87 -3.75
C THR A 69 -5.92 18.36 -3.94
N ILE A 70 -5.91 17.57 -2.88
CA ILE A 70 -5.81 16.11 -2.99
C ILE A 70 -7.03 15.54 -3.72
N ILE A 71 -8.25 15.92 -3.32
CA ILE A 71 -9.44 15.39 -3.99
C ILE A 71 -9.53 15.86 -5.44
N SER A 72 -9.09 17.10 -5.77
CA SER A 72 -9.12 17.58 -7.16
C SER A 72 -8.18 16.82 -8.08
N ASN A 73 -7.14 16.19 -7.52
CA ASN A 73 -6.17 15.38 -8.26
C ASN A 73 -6.50 13.88 -8.25
N CYS A 74 -7.58 13.48 -7.57
CA CYS A 74 -8.03 12.09 -7.58
C CYS A 74 -8.60 11.72 -8.96
N LEU A 75 -8.44 10.45 -9.30
CA LEU A 75 -9.11 9.79 -10.42
C LEU A 75 -10.52 9.38 -10.00
N ASP A 76 -11.42 9.16 -10.98
CA ASP A 76 -12.78 8.66 -10.77
C ASP A 76 -13.58 9.44 -9.69
N ILE A 77 -13.44 10.77 -9.65
CA ILE A 77 -14.14 11.59 -8.65
C ILE A 77 -15.65 11.47 -8.83
N SER A 78 -16.35 11.06 -7.77
CA SER A 78 -17.80 10.83 -7.78
C SER A 78 -18.47 11.41 -6.54
N ASN A 79 -19.77 11.72 -6.66
CA ASN A 79 -20.67 12.04 -5.56
C ASN A 79 -21.65 10.89 -5.24
N ASP A 80 -21.61 9.81 -6.04
CA ASP A 80 -22.36 8.57 -5.81
C ASP A 80 -21.48 7.54 -5.08
N PHE A 81 -21.82 7.29 -3.82
CA PHE A 81 -21.08 6.40 -2.92
C PHE A 81 -21.52 4.94 -3.03
N SER A 82 -22.41 4.58 -3.94
CA SER A 82 -22.91 3.20 -4.10
C SER A 82 -21.79 2.19 -4.43
N ASN A 83 -20.74 2.64 -5.12
CA ASN A 83 -19.64 1.81 -5.60
C ASN A 83 -18.26 2.23 -5.07
N ILE A 84 -18.20 3.01 -3.98
CA ILE A 84 -16.93 3.44 -3.40
C ILE A 84 -16.10 2.25 -2.92
N MET A 85 -14.82 2.24 -3.28
CA MET A 85 -13.90 1.16 -2.91
C MET A 85 -13.09 1.52 -1.66
N PRO A 86 -12.77 0.54 -0.79
CA PRO A 86 -11.78 0.72 0.27
C PRO A 86 -10.48 1.32 -0.28
N GLY A 87 -9.87 2.25 0.46
CA GLY A 87 -8.69 3.02 0.07
C GLY A 87 -8.99 4.31 -0.70
N GLU A 88 -10.25 4.57 -1.08
CA GLU A 88 -10.61 5.84 -1.71
C GLU A 88 -10.60 7.00 -0.70
N VAL A 89 -10.21 8.18 -1.21
CA VAL A 89 -10.29 9.44 -0.46
C VAL A 89 -11.74 9.88 -0.44
N VAL A 90 -12.29 10.16 0.74
CA VAL A 90 -13.58 10.83 0.91
C VAL A 90 -13.35 12.28 1.34
N TRP A 91 -14.21 13.20 0.90
CA TRP A 91 -13.94 14.63 1.04
C TRP A 91 -15.19 15.49 1.28
N ILE A 92 -15.02 16.51 2.11
CA ILE A 92 -15.85 17.71 2.23
C ILE A 92 -14.92 18.94 2.23
N LYS A 93 -15.46 20.15 2.02
CA LYS A 93 -14.63 21.37 1.99
C LYS A 93 -13.69 21.47 3.20
N GLY A 94 -12.38 21.46 2.94
CA GLY A 94 -11.32 21.57 3.94
C GLY A 94 -11.02 20.30 4.75
N HIS A 95 -11.66 19.17 4.47
CA HIS A 95 -11.49 17.95 5.26
C HIS A 95 -11.61 16.67 4.43
N MET A 96 -10.81 15.67 4.77
CA MET A 96 -10.82 14.37 4.10
C MET A 96 -10.67 13.19 5.05
N GLY A 97 -10.97 12.01 4.55
CA GLY A 97 -10.70 10.73 5.21
C GLY A 97 -10.39 9.65 4.18
N ILE A 98 -10.06 8.46 4.67
CA ILE A 98 -9.84 7.26 3.85
C ILE A 98 -10.95 6.27 4.14
N TYR A 99 -11.73 5.90 3.11
CA TYR A 99 -12.75 4.87 3.25
C TYR A 99 -12.09 3.51 3.46
N ILE A 100 -12.55 2.74 4.45
CA ILE A 100 -11.92 1.45 4.82
C ILE A 100 -12.85 0.24 4.61
N GLY A 101 -13.97 0.43 3.92
CA GLY A 101 -15.01 -0.60 3.77
C GLY A 101 -16.10 -0.50 4.84
N ASP A 102 -17.17 -1.27 4.65
CA ASP A 102 -18.29 -1.44 5.59
C ASP A 102 -18.90 -0.14 6.13
N GLY A 103 -18.93 0.91 5.29
CA GLY A 103 -19.46 2.20 5.71
C GLY A 103 -18.59 2.93 6.75
N LYS A 104 -17.30 2.60 6.85
CA LYS A 104 -16.35 3.20 7.81
C LYS A 104 -15.28 4.03 7.12
N VAL A 105 -14.83 5.08 7.80
CA VAL A 105 -13.79 6.00 7.32
C VAL A 105 -12.80 6.25 8.44
N VAL A 106 -11.51 6.23 8.13
CA VAL A 106 -10.47 6.75 9.02
C VAL A 106 -10.26 8.22 8.68
N GLU A 107 -10.39 9.08 9.68
CA GLU A 107 -10.20 10.52 9.57
C GLU A 107 -9.14 10.99 10.57
N ALA A 108 -8.45 12.09 10.26
CA ALA A 108 -7.52 12.74 11.17
C ALA A 108 -7.82 14.23 11.32
N THR A 109 -7.69 14.78 12.53
CA THR A 109 -7.79 16.21 12.80
C THR A 109 -7.00 16.58 14.05
N PRO A 110 -6.39 17.78 14.08
CA PRO A 110 -5.67 18.26 15.26
C PRO A 110 -6.59 18.56 16.45
N ASN A 111 -7.92 18.57 16.24
CA ASN A 111 -8.90 18.90 17.27
C ASN A 111 -9.31 17.69 18.13
N TRP A 112 -8.89 16.46 17.79
CA TRP A 112 -9.20 15.27 18.58
C TRP A 112 -8.02 14.90 19.47
N ASP A 113 -8.29 14.48 20.70
CA ASP A 113 -7.26 14.10 21.68
C ASP A 113 -6.32 12.99 21.16
N ASN A 114 -6.86 12.06 20.36
CA ASN A 114 -6.10 10.98 19.74
C ASN A 114 -5.69 11.29 18.28
N GLY A 115 -6.05 12.46 17.73
CA GLY A 115 -5.68 12.93 16.39
C GLY A 115 -6.27 12.15 15.20
N VAL A 116 -6.65 10.88 15.38
CA VAL A 116 -7.19 9.97 14.37
C VAL A 116 -8.36 9.20 14.96
N GLN A 117 -9.42 8.98 14.17
CA GLN A 117 -10.54 8.13 14.60
C GLN A 117 -11.18 7.40 13.41
N ILE A 118 -11.92 6.33 13.72
CA ILE A 118 -12.85 5.68 12.80
C ILE A 118 -14.23 6.32 12.96
N SER A 119 -14.79 6.83 11.87
CA SER A 119 -16.12 7.43 11.79
C SER A 119 -17.04 6.59 10.89
N THR A 120 -18.33 6.89 10.95
CA THR A 120 -19.31 6.28 10.04
C THR A 120 -19.51 7.14 8.80
N CYS A 121 -19.41 6.54 7.61
CA CYS A 121 -19.79 7.15 6.34
C CYS A 121 -21.31 7.21 6.21
N ALA A 122 -21.90 8.37 6.51
CA ALA A 122 -23.35 8.57 6.49
C ALA A 122 -23.97 8.48 5.07
N ASN A 123 -23.14 8.43 4.03
CA ASN A 123 -23.58 8.20 2.66
C ASN A 123 -23.98 6.74 2.41
N ILE A 124 -23.48 5.80 3.23
CA ILE A 124 -23.61 4.36 3.00
C ILE A 124 -24.42 3.70 4.12
N VAL A 125 -24.07 3.97 5.38
CA VAL A 125 -24.73 3.37 6.54
C VAL A 125 -25.04 4.40 7.62
N ASN A 126 -26.03 4.12 8.46
CA ASN A 126 -26.30 4.91 9.65
C ASN A 126 -25.47 4.37 10.84
N GLY A 127 -25.02 5.27 11.72
CA GLY A 127 -24.24 4.89 12.89
C GLY A 127 -23.80 6.08 13.73
N ALA A 128 -23.09 5.79 14.83
CA ALA A 128 -22.50 6.81 15.70
C ALA A 128 -21.30 7.49 15.03
N LYS A 129 -20.96 8.70 15.50
CA LYS A 129 -19.85 9.53 14.99
C LYS A 129 -19.84 9.61 13.46
N LYS A 130 -21.01 9.88 12.86
CA LYS A 130 -21.20 9.83 11.41
C LYS A 130 -20.87 11.15 10.73
N ARG A 131 -20.37 11.06 9.50
CA ARG A 131 -20.15 12.20 8.61
C ARG A 131 -20.72 11.91 7.23
N LYS A 132 -21.40 12.91 6.65
CA LYS A 132 -21.81 12.91 5.25
C LYS A 132 -20.73 13.59 4.41
N TRP A 133 -20.19 12.85 3.44
CA TRP A 133 -19.15 13.29 2.53
C TRP A 133 -19.77 13.79 1.22
N LEU A 134 -19.11 14.74 0.57
CA LEU A 134 -19.59 15.35 -0.68
C LEU A 134 -19.03 14.65 -1.91
N LYS A 135 -17.78 14.17 -1.83
CA LYS A 135 -17.08 13.50 -2.92
C LYS A 135 -16.25 12.35 -2.40
N HIS A 136 -15.96 11.41 -3.29
CA HIS A 136 -14.86 10.47 -3.12
C HIS A 136 -14.06 10.35 -4.42
N GLY A 137 -12.87 9.76 -4.35
CA GLY A 137 -12.05 9.48 -5.52
C GLY A 137 -10.80 8.67 -5.21
N LYS A 138 -10.17 8.19 -6.27
CA LYS A 138 -8.98 7.34 -6.24
C LYS A 138 -7.71 8.18 -6.28
N SER A 139 -6.89 8.10 -5.24
CA SER A 139 -5.59 8.79 -5.23
C SER A 139 -4.69 8.25 -6.36
N PRO A 140 -4.06 9.10 -7.18
CA PRO A 140 -3.17 8.64 -8.27
C PRO A 140 -1.89 7.96 -7.75
N TYR A 141 -1.64 8.04 -6.44
CA TYR A 141 -0.52 7.41 -5.75
C TYR A 141 -0.89 6.06 -5.11
N ILE A 142 -2.16 5.65 -5.23
CA ILE A 142 -2.69 4.39 -4.72
C ILE A 142 -3.12 3.51 -5.88
N GLU A 143 -2.77 2.24 -5.80
CA GLU A 143 -3.14 1.24 -6.77
C GLU A 143 -4.42 0.51 -6.31
N TYR A 144 -5.51 0.71 -7.06
CA TYR A 144 -6.83 0.14 -6.79
C TYR A 144 -7.00 -1.12 -7.64
N LEU A 145 -6.60 -2.25 -7.08
CA LEU A 145 -6.74 -3.56 -7.71
C LEU A 145 -8.12 -4.15 -7.36
N GLN A 146 -8.66 -4.96 -8.28
CA GLN A 146 -9.83 -5.78 -7.96
C GLN A 146 -9.43 -6.84 -6.92
N GLU A 147 -10.33 -7.20 -6.01
CA GLU A 147 -10.05 -8.11 -4.89
C GLU A 147 -9.54 -9.49 -5.36
N ASN A 148 -10.06 -10.00 -6.47
CA ASN A 148 -9.57 -11.22 -7.12
C ASN A 148 -8.13 -11.10 -7.66
N ILE A 149 -7.68 -9.89 -7.99
CA ILE A 149 -6.29 -9.61 -8.43
C ILE A 149 -5.39 -9.51 -7.21
N VAL A 150 -5.80 -8.84 -6.13
CA VAL A 150 -4.94 -8.66 -4.95
C VAL A 150 -4.63 -10.00 -4.28
N ASN A 151 -5.63 -10.86 -4.14
CA ASN A 151 -5.48 -12.18 -3.55
C ASN A 151 -4.77 -13.19 -4.47
N ASN A 152 -4.46 -12.81 -5.71
CA ASN A 152 -3.73 -13.64 -6.66
C ASN A 152 -2.33 -13.08 -6.91
N TRP A 153 -1.33 -13.65 -6.23
CA TRP A 153 0.06 -13.20 -6.34
C TRP A 153 0.62 -13.26 -7.77
N ILE A 154 0.11 -14.18 -8.61
CA ILE A 154 0.49 -14.27 -10.04
C ILE A 154 -0.08 -13.07 -10.80
N ALA A 155 -1.32 -12.69 -10.54
CA ALA A 155 -1.93 -11.52 -11.17
C ALA A 155 -1.18 -10.24 -10.77
N CYS A 156 -0.80 -10.10 -9.50
CA CYS A 156 0.05 -9.02 -9.02
C CYS A 156 1.42 -8.98 -9.72
N LEU A 157 2.05 -10.15 -9.93
CA LEU A 157 3.33 -10.25 -10.67
C LEU A 157 3.16 -9.88 -12.15
N GLN A 158 2.14 -10.40 -12.82
CA GLN A 158 1.84 -10.08 -14.23
C GLN A 158 1.63 -8.57 -14.41
N LEU A 159 0.86 -7.94 -13.52
CA LEU A 159 0.61 -6.51 -13.53
C LEU A 159 1.92 -5.72 -13.35
N GLU A 160 2.74 -6.09 -12.37
CA GLU A 160 3.98 -5.38 -12.09
C GLU A 160 5.01 -5.57 -13.23
N CYS A 161 5.07 -6.75 -13.83
CA CYS A 161 5.86 -7.00 -15.04
C CYS A 161 5.43 -6.09 -16.20
N ASN A 162 4.13 -5.90 -16.41
CA ASN A 162 3.62 -4.98 -17.42
C ASN A 162 4.00 -3.53 -17.12
N LYS A 163 3.81 -3.10 -15.87
CA LYS A 163 4.10 -1.75 -15.41
C LYS A 163 5.56 -1.35 -15.56
N GLN A 164 6.47 -2.29 -15.35
CA GLN A 164 7.91 -2.08 -15.50
C GLN A 164 8.42 -2.32 -16.94
N GLY A 165 7.52 -2.60 -17.90
CA GLY A 165 7.86 -2.77 -19.30
C GLY A 165 8.52 -4.11 -19.66
N PHE A 166 8.47 -5.11 -18.76
CA PHE A 166 8.93 -6.46 -19.06
C PHE A 166 7.96 -7.23 -19.96
N SER A 167 6.70 -6.80 -20.02
CA SER A 167 5.67 -7.42 -20.86
C SER A 167 4.49 -6.50 -21.16
N ASN A 168 3.57 -6.99 -21.99
CA ASN A 168 2.21 -6.45 -22.12
C ASN A 168 1.21 -7.64 -22.12
N GLN A 169 1.32 -8.48 -21.10
CA GLN A 169 0.54 -9.72 -20.99
C GLN A 169 -0.83 -9.46 -20.36
N LYS A 170 -1.77 -10.39 -20.57
CA LYS A 170 -3.04 -10.36 -19.84
C LYS A 170 -2.77 -10.57 -18.34
N VAL A 171 -3.43 -9.79 -17.50
CA VAL A 171 -3.46 -10.00 -16.04
C VAL A 171 -4.63 -10.93 -15.73
N ASP A 172 -4.37 -12.24 -15.78
CA ASP A 172 -5.37 -13.29 -15.57
C ASP A 172 -5.08 -14.16 -14.34
N GLY A 173 -3.94 -13.96 -13.69
CA GLY A 173 -3.56 -14.72 -12.50
C GLY A 173 -3.19 -16.18 -12.77
N ILE A 174 -2.93 -16.54 -14.03
CA ILE A 174 -2.56 -17.88 -14.45
C ILE A 174 -1.08 -17.91 -14.82
N ALA A 175 -0.29 -18.72 -14.14
CA ALA A 175 1.13 -18.87 -14.47
C ALA A 175 1.30 -19.58 -15.82
N GLY A 176 1.80 -18.85 -16.82
CA GLY A 176 2.03 -19.37 -18.17
C GLY A 176 3.44 -19.15 -18.69
N LYS A 177 3.69 -19.60 -19.93
CA LYS A 177 4.97 -19.37 -20.64
C LYS A 177 5.30 -17.88 -20.75
N VAL A 178 4.29 -17.04 -21.00
CA VAL A 178 4.45 -15.59 -21.08
C VAL A 178 4.86 -15.04 -19.72
N THR A 179 4.12 -15.36 -18.65
CA THR A 179 4.43 -14.93 -17.28
C THR A 179 5.86 -15.28 -16.88
N LEU A 180 6.28 -16.53 -17.11
CA LEU A 180 7.65 -16.96 -16.83
C LEU A 180 8.70 -16.19 -17.65
N ALA A 181 8.42 -15.89 -18.91
CA ALA A 181 9.33 -15.13 -19.77
C ALA A 181 9.42 -13.64 -19.38
N SER A 182 8.37 -13.09 -18.76
CA SER A 182 8.30 -11.71 -18.30
C SER A 182 8.95 -11.46 -16.94
N CYS A 183 9.28 -12.52 -16.20
CA CYS A 183 9.90 -12.40 -14.89
C CYS A 183 11.37 -11.95 -15.01
N PRO A 184 11.76 -10.79 -14.45
CA PRO A 184 13.14 -10.32 -14.52
C PRO A 184 14.04 -11.10 -13.57
N GLN A 185 15.33 -11.18 -13.89
CA GLN A 185 16.31 -11.76 -12.97
C GLN A 185 16.48 -10.88 -11.73
N LEU A 186 16.36 -11.45 -10.53
CA LEU A 186 16.66 -10.73 -9.29
C LEU A 186 17.96 -11.22 -8.65
N SER A 187 18.82 -10.28 -8.26
CA SER A 187 20.06 -10.52 -7.50
C SER A 187 20.04 -9.75 -6.19
N ASN A 188 21.10 -9.88 -5.37
CA ASN A 188 21.27 -9.13 -4.12
C ASN A 188 21.34 -7.59 -4.29
N LYS A 189 21.33 -7.08 -5.53
CA LYS A 189 21.22 -5.65 -5.83
C LYS A 189 19.79 -5.22 -6.24
N SER A 190 18.90 -6.18 -6.43
CA SER A 190 17.53 -5.93 -6.87
C SER A 190 16.71 -5.28 -5.76
N LYS A 191 15.85 -4.36 -6.18
CA LYS A 191 14.92 -3.64 -5.32
C LYS A 191 13.64 -3.31 -6.05
N GLY A 192 12.56 -3.05 -5.31
CA GLY A 192 11.27 -2.63 -5.84
C GLY A 192 10.19 -3.70 -5.73
N LYS A 193 9.05 -3.47 -6.40
CA LYS A 193 7.82 -4.21 -6.15
C LYS A 193 7.90 -5.69 -6.55
N ILE A 194 8.60 -6.04 -7.63
CA ILE A 194 8.84 -7.45 -8.00
C ILE A 194 9.67 -8.17 -6.92
N THR A 195 10.62 -7.48 -6.29
CA THR A 195 11.37 -8.03 -5.15
C THR A 195 10.47 -8.24 -3.94
N ALA A 196 9.57 -7.29 -3.65
CA ALA A 196 8.58 -7.41 -2.59
C ALA A 196 7.62 -8.60 -2.81
N LEU A 197 7.16 -8.81 -4.04
CA LEU A 197 6.31 -9.96 -4.40
C LEU A 197 7.04 -11.30 -4.19
N VAL A 198 8.35 -11.36 -4.46
CA VAL A 198 9.16 -12.55 -4.15
C VAL A 198 9.30 -12.76 -2.64
N GLN A 199 9.56 -11.70 -1.86
CA GLN A 199 9.62 -11.79 -0.39
C GLN A 199 8.31 -12.31 0.20
N GLU A 200 7.18 -11.77 -0.27
CA GLU A 200 5.85 -12.21 0.13
C GLU A 200 5.60 -13.68 -0.22
N ARG A 201 5.88 -14.08 -1.47
CA ARG A 201 5.73 -15.47 -1.92
C ARG A 201 6.60 -16.43 -1.10
N LEU A 202 7.86 -16.06 -0.84
CA LEU A 202 8.78 -16.85 -0.03
C LEU A 202 8.31 -16.97 1.42
N ASN A 203 7.87 -15.87 2.04
CA ASN A 203 7.30 -15.88 3.40
C ASN A 203 6.07 -16.79 3.48
N ASN A 204 5.17 -16.72 2.50
CA ASN A 204 3.98 -17.57 2.43
C ASN A 204 4.32 -19.06 2.24
N LEU A 205 5.46 -19.36 1.63
CA LEU A 205 6.01 -20.71 1.50
C LEU A 205 6.85 -21.15 2.70
N GLY A 206 6.98 -20.32 3.75
CA GLY A 206 7.72 -20.63 4.97
C GLY A 206 9.20 -20.23 4.96
N TYR A 207 9.67 -19.54 3.91
CA TYR A 207 11.05 -19.06 3.79
C TYR A 207 11.15 -17.60 4.26
N ASN A 208 11.52 -17.42 5.52
CA ASN A 208 11.52 -16.12 6.18
C ASN A 208 12.50 -15.12 5.56
N CYS A 209 11.97 -14.17 4.79
CA CYS A 209 12.66 -13.02 4.20
C CYS A 209 12.77 -11.82 5.14
N GLY A 210 12.10 -11.84 6.29
CA GLY A 210 11.84 -10.67 7.12
C GLY A 210 10.69 -9.82 6.56
N SER A 211 10.78 -8.51 6.80
CA SER A 211 9.81 -7.53 6.29
C SER A 211 9.76 -7.52 4.76
N ILE A 212 8.56 -7.33 4.21
CA ILE A 212 8.32 -7.18 2.77
C ILE A 212 8.61 -5.72 2.38
N ASP A 213 9.89 -5.37 2.34
CA ASP A 213 10.38 -4.00 2.07
C ASP A 213 10.76 -3.78 0.59
N GLY A 214 10.81 -4.85 -0.20
CA GLY A 214 11.24 -4.85 -1.58
C GLY A 214 12.73 -4.64 -1.76
N ILE A 215 13.56 -4.89 -0.75
CA ILE A 215 15.03 -4.82 -0.81
C ILE A 215 15.58 -6.24 -0.70
N ASN A 216 16.36 -6.70 -1.67
CA ASN A 216 16.97 -8.02 -1.62
C ASN A 216 18.21 -8.06 -0.69
N GLY A 217 18.00 -7.81 0.60
CA GLY A 217 19.01 -7.83 1.65
C GLY A 217 19.30 -9.22 2.19
N ASP A 218 20.06 -9.30 3.29
CA ASP A 218 20.60 -10.56 3.82
C ASP A 218 19.55 -11.61 4.17
N ASN A 219 18.42 -11.21 4.76
CA ASN A 219 17.34 -12.15 5.09
C ASN A 219 16.67 -12.70 3.83
N THR A 220 16.41 -11.84 2.84
CA THR A 220 15.87 -12.26 1.54
C THR A 220 16.85 -13.18 0.80
N GLN A 221 18.15 -12.87 0.81
CA GLN A 221 19.18 -13.74 0.22
C GLN A 221 19.26 -15.11 0.89
N LYS A 222 19.17 -15.17 2.22
CA LYS A 222 19.11 -16.45 2.96
C LYS A 222 17.86 -17.25 2.58
N ALA A 223 16.70 -16.60 2.50
CA ALA A 223 15.45 -17.24 2.12
C ALA A 223 15.48 -17.77 0.68
N ILE A 224 15.98 -16.98 -0.28
CA ILE A 224 16.15 -17.42 -1.68
C ILE A 224 17.06 -18.64 -1.75
N LYS A 225 18.22 -18.61 -1.09
CA LYS A 225 19.17 -19.73 -1.12
C LYS A 225 18.59 -20.98 -0.47
N LYS A 226 17.86 -20.84 0.64
CA LYS A 226 17.17 -21.97 1.28
C LYS A 226 16.09 -22.55 0.36
N PHE A 227 15.29 -21.70 -0.27
CA PHE A 227 14.30 -22.11 -1.27
C PHE A 227 14.94 -22.85 -2.44
N GLN A 228 16.04 -22.33 -2.99
CA GLN A 228 16.79 -22.98 -4.06
C GLN A 228 17.29 -24.36 -3.64
N GLN A 229 17.88 -24.46 -2.44
CA GLN A 229 18.40 -25.70 -1.89
C GLN A 229 17.29 -26.75 -1.73
N ASP A 230 16.17 -26.38 -1.13
CA ASP A 230 15.06 -27.30 -0.86
C ASP A 230 14.36 -27.80 -2.13
N ASN A 231 14.44 -27.02 -3.22
CA ASN A 231 13.83 -27.36 -4.50
C ASN A 231 14.84 -27.91 -5.53
N GLY A 232 16.05 -28.28 -5.11
CA GLY A 232 17.07 -28.87 -5.99
C GLY A 232 17.56 -27.95 -7.11
N LEU A 233 17.51 -26.64 -6.87
CA LEU A 233 17.99 -25.61 -7.80
C LEU A 233 19.46 -25.26 -7.52
N GLN A 234 20.09 -24.58 -8.46
CA GLN A 234 21.41 -23.97 -8.22
C GLN A 234 21.29 -22.91 -7.10
N VAL A 235 22.09 -23.07 -6.04
CA VAL A 235 22.05 -22.21 -4.83
C VAL A 235 22.96 -21.00 -5.00
N ASP A 236 22.60 -20.11 -5.92
CA ASP A 236 23.36 -18.90 -6.26
C ASP A 236 22.78 -17.62 -5.63
N GLY A 237 21.60 -17.69 -5.01
CA GLY A 237 20.87 -16.52 -4.48
C GLY A 237 20.23 -15.64 -5.56
N ILE A 238 20.20 -16.11 -6.81
CA ILE A 238 19.64 -15.42 -7.97
C ILE A 238 18.25 -16.00 -8.28
N VAL A 239 17.25 -15.13 -8.31
CA VAL A 239 15.92 -15.49 -8.82
C VAL A 239 15.95 -15.42 -10.34
N GLY A 240 16.57 -16.43 -10.96
CA GLY A 240 16.63 -16.63 -12.40
C GLY A 240 15.44 -17.45 -12.91
N LYS A 241 15.46 -17.80 -14.20
CA LYS A 241 14.35 -18.50 -14.87
C LYS A 241 13.90 -19.78 -14.17
N ASN A 242 14.84 -20.58 -13.65
CA ASN A 242 14.50 -21.83 -12.94
C ASN A 242 13.86 -21.56 -11.58
N THR A 243 14.39 -20.60 -10.81
CA THR A 243 13.83 -20.16 -9.53
C THR A 243 12.42 -19.59 -9.74
N TRP A 244 12.21 -18.75 -10.75
CA TRP A 244 10.88 -18.23 -11.10
C TRP A 244 9.90 -19.32 -11.47
N LYS A 245 10.31 -20.26 -12.32
CA LYS A 245 9.48 -21.40 -12.69
C LYS A 245 9.02 -22.17 -11.45
N CYS A 246 9.93 -22.41 -10.50
CA CYS A 246 9.60 -23.11 -9.27
C CYS A 246 8.62 -22.31 -8.40
N LEU A 247 8.88 -21.01 -8.16
CA LEU A 247 7.98 -20.12 -7.40
C LEU A 247 6.56 -20.08 -7.99
N LEU A 248 6.46 -20.08 -9.32
CA LEU A 248 5.21 -20.01 -10.08
C LEU A 248 4.39 -21.30 -10.07
N MET A 249 5.02 -22.46 -9.86
CA MET A 249 4.40 -23.77 -10.08
C MET A 249 4.19 -24.58 -8.79
N ILE A 250 4.62 -24.06 -7.64
CA ILE A 250 4.48 -24.70 -6.31
C ILE A 250 3.17 -24.32 -5.61
#